data_AF-A0A353CP96-F1
#
_entry.id   AF-A0A353CP96-F1
#
_cell.length_a   1.000
_cell.length_b   1.000
_cell.length_c   1.000
_cell.angle_alpha   90.00
_cell.angle_beta   90.00
_cell.angle_gamma   90.00
#
_symmetry.space_group_name_H-M   'P 1'
#
loop_
_entity.id
_entity.type
_entity.pdbx_description
1 polymer ?
#
loop_
_entity_poly.entity_id
_entity_poly.type
_entity_poly.pdbx_seq_one_letter_code
_entity_poly.pdbx_strand_id
1 'polypeptide(L)' 'MRNALLFGIPSIVLLVAAIFVLGIFLIKWFWMWTIPELFPGAVASGAVAAKISWWTALKLSVLVALLAAITNISKK' A
#
# COMPACT_ATOMS: atom_id res chain seq x y z
N MET A 1 18.52 3.34 -30.05
CA MET A 1 18.23 2.28 -29.07
C MET A 1 18.84 2.54 -27.68
N ARG A 2 20.07 3.09 -27.56
CA ARG A 2 20.75 3.34 -26.26
C ARG A 2 19.99 4.32 -25.33
N ASN A 3 19.36 5.36 -25.87
CA ASN A 3 18.63 6.35 -25.06
C ASN A 3 17.31 5.78 -24.47
N ALA A 4 16.65 4.84 -25.15
CA ALA A 4 15.41 4.22 -24.65
C ALA A 4 15.66 3.29 -23.46
N LEU A 5 16.81 2.61 -23.38
CA LEU A 5 17.21 1.82 -22.22
C LEU A 5 17.64 2.70 -21.04
N LEU A 6 18.37 3.78 -21.32
CA LEU A 6 18.86 4.72 -20.28
C LEU A 6 17.73 5.54 -19.64
N PHE A 7 16.67 5.89 -20.37
CA PHE A 7 15.52 6.61 -19.81
C PHE A 7 14.32 5.70 -19.48
N GLY A 8 14.18 4.55 -20.15
CA GLY A 8 13.04 3.64 -19.98
C GLY A 8 13.09 2.82 -18.69
N ILE A 9 14.26 2.30 -18.31
CA ILE A 9 14.41 1.55 -17.05
C ILE A 9 14.16 2.44 -15.82
N PRO A 10 14.80 3.62 -15.68
CA PRO A 10 14.56 4.45 -14.49
C PRO A 10 13.13 4.99 -14.40
N SER A 11 12.45 5.22 -15.53
CA SER A 11 11.05 5.68 -15.53
C SER A 11 10.08 4.60 -15.04
N ILE A 12 10.27 3.34 -15.41
CA ILE A 12 9.47 2.22 -14.89
C ILE A 12 9.69 2.05 -13.38
N VAL A 13 10.94 2.11 -12.92
CA VAL A 13 11.27 2.02 -11.48
C VAL A 13 10.63 3.16 -10.69
N LEU A 14 10.68 4.40 -11.21
CA LEU A 14 10.00 5.56 -10.61
C LEU A 14 8.49 5.36 -10.51
N LEU A 15 7.87 4.82 -11.56
CA LEU A 15 6.43 4.57 -11.59
C LEU A 15 6.02 3.51 -10.57
N VAL A 16 6.77 2.40 -10.48
CA VAL A 16 6.54 1.36 -9.47
C VAL A 16 6.72 1.92 -8.06
N ALA A 17 7.78 2.70 -7.83
CA ALA A 17 8.02 3.35 -6.55
C ALA A 17 6.87 4.32 -6.19
N ALA A 18 6.39 5.11 -7.15
CA ALA A 18 5.26 6.03 -6.96
C ALA A 18 3.97 5.28 -6.59
N ILE A 19 3.66 4.16 -7.26
CA ILE A 19 2.50 3.32 -6.92
C ILE A 19 2.63 2.77 -5.50
N PHE A 20 3.82 2.32 -5.09
CA PHE A 20 4.05 1.84 -3.72
C PHE A 20 3.86 2.95 -2.69
N VAL A 21 4.45 4.12 -2.91
CA VAL A 21 4.30 5.28 -2.01
C VAL A 21 2.85 5.69 -1.90
N LEU A 22 2.12 5.73 -3.03
CA LEU A 22 0.70 6.03 -3.06
C LEU A 22 -0.12 4.97 -2.30
N GLY A 23 0.16 3.69 -2.49
CA GLY A 23 -0.51 2.60 -1.78
C GLY A 23 -0.30 2.68 -0.26
N ILE A 24 0.92 2.96 0.20
CA ILE A 24 1.21 3.18 1.63
C ILE A 24 0.42 4.38 2.17
N PHE A 25 0.43 5.49 1.42
CA PHE A 25 -0.29 6.70 1.80
C PHE A 25 -1.80 6.44 1.92
N LEU A 26 -2.40 5.80 0.91
CA LEU A 26 -3.81 5.44 0.91
C LEU A 26 -4.15 4.53 2.09
N ILE A 27 -3.39 3.47 2.33
CA ILE A 27 -3.66 2.56 3.46
C ILE A 27 -3.58 3.30 4.78
N LYS A 28 -2.54 4.12 5.00
CA LYS A 28 -2.39 4.87 6.24
C LYS A 28 -3.52 5.89 6.44
N TRP A 29 -3.89 6.58 5.37
CA TRP A 29 -4.97 7.57 5.37
C TRP A 29 -6.32 6.91 5.66
N PHE A 30 -6.67 5.86 4.89
CA PHE A 30 -7.90 5.11 5.10
C PHE A 30 -7.94 4.52 6.50
N TRP A 31 -6.85 3.93 6.99
CA TRP A 31 -6.82 3.35 8.34
C TRP A 31 -7.17 4.37 9.43
N MET A 32 -6.68 5.61 9.32
CA MET A 32 -6.92 6.64 10.33
C MET A 32 -8.39 7.07 10.38
N TRP A 33 -9.13 6.91 9.28
CA TRP A 33 -10.55 7.24 9.22
C TRP A 33 -11.43 6.00 9.45
N THR A 34 -11.24 4.93 8.68
CA THR A 34 -12.15 3.78 8.66
C THR A 34 -12.07 2.94 9.92
N ILE A 35 -10.88 2.70 10.49
CA ILE A 35 -10.74 1.79 11.62
C ILE A 35 -11.36 2.34 12.91
N PRO A 36 -11.16 3.62 13.27
CA PRO A 36 -11.87 4.21 14.41
C PRO A 36 -13.39 4.23 14.25
N GLU A 37 -13.90 4.44 13.03
CA GLU A 37 -15.35 4.45 12.77
C GLU A 37 -15.96 3.05 12.71
N LEU A 38 -15.25 2.08 12.13
CA LEU A 38 -15.73 0.70 11.99
C LEU A 38 -15.64 -0.07 13.31
N PHE A 39 -14.62 0.24 14.13
CA PHE A 39 -14.35 -0.45 15.39
C PHE A 39 -14.08 0.50 16.57
N PRO A 40 -15.03 1.40 16.91
CA PRO A 40 -14.82 2.40 17.97
C PRO A 40 -14.55 1.76 19.34
N GLY A 41 -15.28 0.70 19.68
CA GLY A 41 -15.10 -0.01 20.96
C GLY A 41 -13.80 -0.79 21.06
N ALA A 42 -13.30 -1.36 19.95
CA ALA A 42 -12.05 -2.12 19.94
C ALA A 42 -10.81 -1.21 19.93
N VAL A 43 -10.93 0.00 19.38
CA VAL A 43 -9.92 1.04 19.51
C VAL A 43 -9.89 1.57 20.94
N ALA A 44 -11.05 1.82 21.55
CA ALA A 44 -11.14 2.30 22.93
C ALA A 44 -10.59 1.30 23.96
N SER A 45 -10.76 0.00 23.73
CA SER A 45 -10.20 -1.06 24.59
C SER A 45 -8.71 -1.33 24.34
N GLY A 46 -8.08 -0.67 23.36
CA GLY A 46 -6.68 -0.87 22.97
C GLY A 46 -6.42 -2.17 22.20
N ALA A 47 -7.46 -2.95 21.86
CA ALA A 47 -7.33 -4.17 21.08
C ALA A 47 -6.95 -3.89 19.60
N VAL A 48 -7.29 -2.70 19.09
CA VAL A 48 -6.97 -2.27 17.73
C VAL A 48 -6.26 -0.92 17.75
N ALA A 49 -5.15 -0.83 17.02
CA ALA A 49 -4.40 0.41 16.88
C ALA A 49 -5.16 1.40 15.97
N ALA A 50 -5.64 2.51 16.54
CA ALA A 50 -6.26 3.61 15.80
C ALA A 50 -5.31 4.24 14.76
N LYS A 51 -4.02 4.27 15.10
CA LYS A 51 -2.95 4.80 14.26
C LYS A 51 -1.91 3.72 14.01
N ILE A 52 -1.59 3.51 12.74
CA ILE A 52 -0.55 2.57 12.33
C ILE A 52 0.76 3.31 12.01
N SER A 53 1.87 2.64 12.32
CA SER A 53 3.20 3.11 11.92
C SER A 53 3.36 3.10 10.40
N TRP A 54 4.29 3.90 9.87
CA TRP A 54 4.64 3.85 8.45
C TRP A 54 5.14 2.46 8.01
N TRP A 55 5.85 1.76 8.90
CA TRP A 55 6.31 0.40 8.66
C TRP A 55 5.15 -0.60 8.55
N THR A 56 4.13 -0.44 9.38
CA THR A 56 2.91 -1.27 9.32
C THR A 56 2.13 -1.01 8.02
N ALA A 57 2.01 0.25 7.60
CA ALA A 57 1.36 0.62 6.34
C ALA A 57 2.09 0.02 5.12
N LEU A 58 3.42 -0.02 5.15
CA LEU A 58 4.23 -0.69 4.12
C LEU A 58 3.96 -2.20 4.05
N LYS A 59 3.92 -2.89 5.19
CA LYS A 59 3.60 -4.32 5.21
C LYS A 59 2.22 -4.60 4.60
N LEU A 60 1.24 -3.77 4.94
CA LEU A 60 -0.12 -3.87 4.39
C LEU A 60 -0.14 -3.58 2.88
N SER A 61 0.57 -2.56 2.40
CA SER A 61 0.63 -2.27 0.95
C SER A 61 1.27 -3.40 0.17
N VAL A 62 2.32 -4.03 0.71
CA VAL A 62 2.95 -5.21 0.11
C VAL A 62 1.95 -6.37 0.05
N LEU A 63 1.22 -6.66 1.13
CA LEU A 63 0.20 -7.72 1.15
C LEU A 63 -0.90 -7.48 0.11
N VAL A 64 -1.40 -6.24 0.02
CA VAL A 64 -2.43 -5.87 -0.98
C VAL A 64 -1.89 -6.00 -2.40
N ALA A 65 -0.65 -5.56 -2.65
CA ALA A 65 -0.01 -5.69 -3.95
C ALA A 65 0.22 -7.16 -4.34
N LEU A 66 0.62 -8.00 -3.38
CA LEU A 66 0.75 -9.45 -3.58
C LEU A 66 -0.60 -10.10 -3.90
N LEU A 67 -1.66 -9.72 -3.17
CA LEU A 67 -3.02 -10.21 -3.44
C LEU A 67 -3.47 -9.84 -4.86
N ALA A 68 -3.29 -8.58 -5.25
CA ALA A 68 -3.61 -8.10 -6.59
C ALA A 68 -2.79 -8.83 -7.67
N ALA A 69 -1.51 -9.10 -7.42
CA ALA A 69 -0.67 -9.89 -8.31
C ALA A 69 -1.21 -11.31 -8.50
N ILE A 70 -1.59 -12.00 -7.42
CA ILE A 70 -2.19 -13.35 -7.48
C ILE A 70 -3.52 -13.33 -8.24
N THR A 71 -4.42 -12.39 -7.94
CA THR A 71 -5.71 -12.28 -8.63
C THR A 71 -5.53 -11.99 -10.13
N ASN A 72 -4.53 -11.18 -10.50
CA ASN A 72 -4.23 -10.90 -11.90
C ASN A 72 -3.63 -12.11 -12.63
N ILE A 73 -2.80 -12.91 -11.94
CA ILE A 73 -2.29 -14.18 -12.48
C ILE A 73 -3.43 -15.17 -12.72
N SER A 74 -4.40 -15.26 -11.80
CA SER A 74 -5.56 -16.16 -11.95
C SER A 74 -6.51 -15.77 -13.09
N LYS A 75 -6.47 -14.54 -13.58
CA LYS A 75 -7.30 -14.07 -14.70
C LYS A 75 -6.68 -14.35 -16.08
N LYS A 76 -5.40 -14.71 -16.12
CA LYS A 76 -4.69 -15.11 -17.34
C LYS A 76 -4.79 -16.61 -17.56
#